data_AF-A0A6G0JDG6-F1
#
_entry.id   AF-A0A6G0JDG6-F1
#
_cell.length_a   1.000
_cell.length_b   1.000
_cell.length_c   1.000
_cell.angle_alpha   90.00
_cell.angle_beta   90.00
_cell.angle_gamma   90.00
#
_symmetry.space_group_name_H-M   'P 1'
#
loop_
_entity.id
_entity.type
_entity.pdbx_description
1 polymer ?
#
loop_
_entity_poly.entity_id
_entity_poly.type
_entity_poly.pdbx_seq_one_letter_code
_entity_poly.pdbx_strand_id
1 'polypeptide(L)' 'MSPKTVVAVERARLLEASMSRRDDPPAAVSEPQVITNAGVDEGVPPQLLQPENRQHLADRTHQAELVG' A
#
# COMPACT_ATOMS: atom_id res chain seq x y z
N MET A 1 16.30 52.89 -8.16
CA MET A 1 15.83 51.80 -7.27
C MET A 1 16.94 51.47 -6.29
N SER A 2 16.64 51.33 -4.99
CA SER A 2 17.66 50.93 -4.02
C SER A 2 17.88 49.41 -4.07
N PRO A 3 19.08 48.89 -3.73
CA PRO A 3 19.32 47.44 -3.68
C PRO A 3 18.33 46.70 -2.78
N LYS A 4 17.90 47.32 -1.67
CA LYS A 4 16.87 46.78 -0.77
C LYS A 4 15.52 46.62 -1.45
N THR A 5 15.16 47.55 -2.34
CA THR A 5 13.91 47.50 -3.08
C THR A 5 13.91 46.37 -4.11
N VAL A 6 15.04 46.12 -4.77
CA VAL A 6 15.16 45.02 -5.74
C VAL A 6 14.97 43.66 -5.05
N VAL A 7 15.64 43.46 -3.90
CA VAL A 7 15.51 42.22 -3.11
C VAL A 7 14.08 42.00 -2.62
N ALA A 8 13.40 43.08 -2.19
CA ALA A 8 12.01 42.99 -1.76
C ALA A 8 11.06 42.61 -2.90
N VAL A 9 11.27 43.18 -4.10
CA VAL A 9 10.48 42.87 -5.30
C VAL A 9 10.70 41.43 -5.77
N GLU A 10 11.95 40.93 -5.72
CA GLU A 10 12.26 39.55 -6.10
C GLU A 10 11.64 38.54 -5.14
N ARG A 11 11.70 38.81 -3.83
CA ARG A 11 11.00 38.00 -2.81
C ARG A 11 9.49 37.99 -2.98
N ALA A 12 8.89 39.14 -3.30
CA ALA A 12 7.46 39.22 -3.57
C ALA A 12 7.07 38.38 -4.80
N ARG A 13 7.85 38.44 -5.88
CA ARG A 13 7.61 37.63 -7.10
C ARG A 13 7.72 36.13 -6.84
N LEU A 14 8.70 35.69 -6.06
CA LEU A 14 8.86 34.28 -5.68
C LEU A 14 7.71 33.78 -4.81
N LEU A 15 7.20 34.63 -3.90
CA LEU A 15 6.04 34.31 -3.07
C LEU A 15 4.76 34.21 -3.90
N GLU A 16 4.53 35.16 -4.82
CA GLU A 16 3.40 35.15 -5.75
C GLU A 16 3.38 33.88 -6.62
N ALA A 17 4.53 33.52 -7.21
CA ALA A 17 4.67 32.28 -7.97
C ALA A 17 4.42 31.01 -7.12
N SER A 18 4.85 31.02 -5.85
CA SER A 18 4.62 29.90 -4.94
C SER A 18 3.15 29.75 -4.52
N MET A 19 2.41 30.86 -4.44
CA MET A 19 0.98 30.84 -4.13
C MET A 19 0.16 30.38 -5.33
N SER A 20 0.52 30.81 -6.56
CA SER A 20 -0.12 30.34 -7.80
C SER A 20 -0.10 28.81 -7.94
N ARG A 21 0.98 28.15 -7.49
CA ARG A 21 1.09 26.69 -7.52
C ARG A 21 0.05 25.96 -6.65
N ARG A 22 -0.54 26.63 -5.66
CA ARG A 22 -1.59 26.02 -4.81
C ARG A 22 -2.96 25.99 -5.50
N ASP A 23 -3.15 26.82 -6.53
CA ASP A 23 -4.35 26.84 -7.36
C ASP A 23 -4.23 25.90 -8.56
N ASP A 24 -3.03 25.38 -8.86
CA ASP A 24 -2.84 24.34 -9.86
C ASP A 24 -3.50 23.02 -9.40
N PRO A 25 -4.15 22.28 -10.31
CA PRO A 25 -4.72 20.99 -9.96
C PRO A 25 -3.64 20.06 -9.40
N PRO A 26 -3.96 19.23 -8.39
CA PRO A 26 -3.00 18.31 -7.83
C PRO A 26 -2.41 17.44 -8.93
N ALA A 27 -1.10 17.20 -8.86
CA ALA A 27 -0.44 16.31 -9.80
C ALA A 27 -1.19 14.97 -9.85
N ALA A 28 -1.43 14.46 -11.07
CA ALA A 28 -2.13 13.20 -11.25
C ALA A 28 -1.39 12.10 -10.48
N VAL A 29 -2.05 11.55 -9.47
CA VAL A 29 -1.53 10.39 -8.74
C VAL A 29 -1.78 9.14 -9.59
N SER A 30 -0.79 8.25 -9.67
CA SER A 30 -1.01 6.93 -10.26
C SER A 30 -1.94 6.12 -9.37
N GLU A 31 -2.83 5.32 -9.98
CA GLU A 31 -3.69 4.43 -9.22
C GLU A 31 -2.84 3.45 -8.37
N PRO A 32 -3.29 3.11 -7.15
CA PRO A 32 -2.64 2.09 -6.35
C PRO A 32 -2.55 0.78 -7.12
N GLN A 33 -1.34 0.26 -7.29
CA GLN A 33 -1.15 -1.07 -7.88
C GLN A 33 -1.67 -2.12 -6.88
N VAL A 34 -2.69 -2.87 -7.28
CA VAL A 34 -3.22 -3.99 -6.49
C VAL A 34 -2.32 -5.20 -6.72
N ILE A 35 -1.57 -5.61 -5.69
CA ILE A 35 -0.81 -6.87 -5.68
C ILE A 35 -1.68 -7.91 -4.98
N THR A 36 -2.33 -8.79 -5.74
CA THR A 36 -3.16 -9.88 -5.19
C THR A 36 -2.28 -11.10 -4.87
N ASN A 37 -2.37 -11.62 -3.64
CA ASN A 37 -1.69 -12.85 -3.20
C ASN A 37 -2.39 -14.13 -3.73
N ALA A 38 -2.76 -14.17 -5.01
CA ALA A 38 -3.33 -15.36 -5.60
C ALA A 38 -2.24 -16.47 -5.62
N GLY A 39 -2.44 -17.53 -4.83
CA GLY A 39 -1.49 -18.65 -4.69
C GLY A 39 -0.82 -18.78 -3.30
N VAL A 40 -1.11 -17.90 -2.34
CA VAL A 40 -0.58 -18.02 -0.96
C VAL A 40 -1.39 -18.99 -0.08
N ASP A 41 -2.61 -19.35 -0.50
CA ASP A 41 -3.59 -20.04 0.35
C ASP A 41 -3.76 -21.54 0.05
N GLU A 42 -2.80 -22.19 -0.62
CA GLU A 42 -2.85 -23.66 -0.81
C GLU A 42 -2.58 -24.44 0.50
N GLY A 43 -2.29 -23.73 1.59
CA GLY A 43 -1.96 -24.32 2.89
C GLY A 43 -0.60 -25.03 2.89
N VAL A 44 -0.14 -25.44 4.08
CA VAL A 44 1.10 -26.22 4.19
C VAL A 44 0.82 -27.66 3.76
N PRO A 45 1.59 -28.24 2.81
CA PRO A 45 1.44 -29.64 2.45
C PRO A 45 1.49 -30.55 3.69
N PRO A 46 0.58 -31.52 3.86
CA PRO A 46 0.53 -32.36 5.04
C PRO A 46 1.86 -33.07 5.33
N GLN A 47 2.65 -33.41 4.30
CA GLN A 47 3.96 -34.05 4.41
C GLN A 47 5.05 -33.16 5.04
N LEU A 48 4.78 -31.87 5.24
CA LEU A 48 5.66 -30.94 5.96
C LEU A 48 5.21 -30.69 7.41
N LEU A 49 3.99 -31.10 7.78
CA LEU A 49 3.48 -30.95 9.14
C LEU A 49 4.20 -31.91 10.10
N GLN A 50 4.27 -31.56 11.37
CA GLN A 50 4.67 -32.49 12.42
C GLN A 50 3.66 -33.66 12.53
N PRO A 51 4.08 -34.86 12.96
CA PRO A 51 3.21 -36.03 13.02
C PRO A 51 1.89 -35.79 13.75
N GLU A 52 1.94 -35.11 14.89
CA GLU A 52 0.78 -34.82 15.74
C GLU A 52 -0.21 -33.91 15.00
N ASN A 53 0.30 -32.90 14.29
CA ASN A 53 -0.52 -31.98 13.49
C ASN A 53 -1.14 -32.67 12.26
N ARG A 54 -0.48 -33.70 11.70
CA ARG A 54 -1.09 -34.53 10.64
C ARG A 54 -2.26 -35.35 11.16
N GLN A 55 -2.12 -35.92 12.36
CA GLN A 55 -3.20 -36.67 13.00
C GLN A 55 -4.40 -35.77 13.27
N HIS A 56 -4.18 -34.59 13.86
CA HIS A 56 -5.25 -33.61 14.07
C HIS A 56 -5.93 -33.17 12.76
N LEU A 57 -5.16 -32.99 11.69
CA LEU A 57 -5.73 -32.67 10.38
C LEU A 57 -6.60 -33.82 9.85
N ALA A 58 -6.12 -35.06 9.95
CA ALA A 58 -6.87 -36.24 9.52
C ALA A 58 -8.17 -36.43 10.33
N ASP A 59 -8.10 -36.28 11.65
CA ASP A 59 -9.27 -36.34 12.54
C ASP A 59 -10.29 -35.26 12.17
N ARG A 60 -9.84 -34.03 11.92
CA ARG A 60 -10.71 -32.91 11.52
C ARG A 60 -11.37 -33.17 10.17
N THR A 61 -10.65 -33.70 9.19
CA THR A 61 -11.20 -34.03 7.87
C THR A 61 -12.26 -35.13 7.99
N HIS A 62 -12.00 -36.17 8.79
CA HIS A 62 -12.97 -37.24 9.02
C HIS A 62 -14.25 -36.72 9.69
N GLN A 63 -14.12 -35.83 10.67
CA GLN A 63 -15.27 -35.19 11.32
C GLN A 63 -16.05 -34.29 10.36
N ALA A 64 -15.38 -33.61 9.42
CA ALA A 64 -16.04 -32.78 8.42
C ALA A 64 -16.86 -33.62 7.42
N GLU A 65 -16.38 -34.80 7.04
CA GLU A 65 -17.09 -35.75 6.16
C GLU A 65 -18.33 -36.37 6.81
N LEU A 66 -18.35 -36.48 8.15
CA LEU A 66 -19.50 -37.01 8.90
C LEU A 66 -20.61 -35.97 9.13
N VAL A 67 -20.32 -34.69 8.93
CA VAL A 67 -21.23 -33.56 9.22
C VAL A 67 -21.78 -32.92 7.93
N GLY A 68 -21.25 -33.29 6.75
CA GLY A 68 -21.75 -32.86 5.44
C GLY A 68 -22.71 -33.86 4.81
#